data_AF-A0A2V7VQ70-F1
#
_entry.id   AF-A0A2V7VQ70-F1
#
_cell.length_a   1.000
_cell.length_b   1.000
_cell.length_c   1.000
_cell.angle_alpha   90.00
_cell.angle_beta   90.00
_cell.angle_gamma   90.00
#
_symmetry.space_group_name_H-M   'P 1'
#
loop_
_entity.id
_entity.type
_entity.pdbx_description
1 polymer ?
#
loop_
_entity_poly.entity_id
_entity_poly.type
_entity_poly.pdbx_seq_one_letter_code
_entity_poly.pdbx_strand_id
1 'polypeptide(L)'
;SIVGGSMGGGAAADASIEAEPGEIDRLVLLAAQANGPPEKMKGRKLFIVSRDDVGGPDMPRLPGIRAQYERAPGPKELVILEGSAHAQFIFQTDQGERLMREILRFLSAP
;
A
#
# COMPACT_ATOMS: atom_id res chain seq x y z
N SER A 1 9.44 -7.41 -7.46
CA SER A 1 8.56 -6.35 -6.90
C SER A 1 7.12 -6.64 -7.25
N ILE A 2 6.18 -6.29 -6.38
CA ILE A 2 4.73 -6.42 -6.62
C ILE A 2 4.05 -5.08 -6.35
N VAL A 3 3.11 -4.70 -7.22
CA VAL A 3 2.23 -3.54 -7.03
C VAL A 3 0.80 -4.06 -7.04
N GLY A 4 0.05 -3.79 -5.97
CA GLY A 4 -1.34 -4.24 -5.86
C GLY A 4 -2.24 -3.16 -5.27
N GLY A 5 -3.44 -3.02 -5.83
CA GLY A 5 -4.47 -2.09 -5.36
C GLY A 5 -5.65 -2.82 -4.75
N SER A 6 -6.26 -2.23 -3.72
CA SER A 6 -7.46 -2.74 -3.05
C SER A 6 -7.31 -4.21 -2.66
N MET A 7 -8.25 -5.08 -3.04
CA MET A 7 -8.19 -6.53 -2.83
C MET A 7 -6.90 -7.17 -3.38
N GLY A 8 -6.43 -6.74 -4.55
CA GLY A 8 -5.17 -7.25 -5.13
C GLY A 8 -3.94 -6.83 -4.33
N GLY A 9 -3.98 -5.66 -3.70
CA GLY A 9 -2.95 -5.24 -2.74
C GLY A 9 -2.98 -6.07 -1.46
N GLY A 10 -4.17 -6.43 -0.97
CA GLY A 10 -4.30 -7.32 0.19
C GLY A 10 -3.71 -8.69 -0.08
N ALA A 11 -4.03 -9.29 -1.23
CA ALA A 11 -3.44 -10.56 -1.67
C ALA A 11 -1.91 -10.47 -1.83
N ALA A 12 -1.39 -9.36 -2.36
CA ALA A 12 0.05 -9.14 -2.48
C ALA A 12 0.74 -9.00 -1.11
N ALA A 13 0.07 -8.39 -0.14
CA ALA A 13 0.56 -8.30 1.24
C ALA A 13 0.56 -9.67 1.94
N ASP A 14 -0.50 -10.46 1.77
CA ASP A 14 -0.56 -11.83 2.30
C ASP A 14 0.49 -12.73 1.63
N ALA A 15 0.71 -12.57 0.32
CA ALA A 15 1.80 -13.25 -0.37
C ALA A 15 3.17 -12.89 0.22
N SER A 16 3.41 -11.64 0.62
CA SER A 16 4.67 -11.27 1.27
C SER A 16 4.81 -11.77 2.70
N ILE A 17 3.72 -12.17 3.35
CA ILE A 17 3.76 -12.87 4.64
C ILE A 17 4.24 -14.31 4.43
N GLU A 18 3.75 -14.99 3.40
CA GLU A 18 4.05 -16.40 3.14
C GLU A 18 5.37 -16.62 2.40
N ALA A 19 5.78 -15.70 1.52
CA ALA A 19 6.96 -15.82 0.66
C ALA A 19 8.26 -16.05 1.45
N GLU A 20 9.20 -16.83 0.91
CA GLU A 20 10.53 -16.96 1.49
C GLU A 20 11.28 -15.61 1.49
N PRO A 21 12.23 -15.40 2.42
CA PRO A 21 13.02 -14.16 2.45
C PRO A 21 13.69 -13.86 1.10
N GLY A 22 13.33 -12.72 0.50
CA GLY A 22 13.89 -12.25 -0.78
C GLY A 22 13.07 -12.60 -2.03
N GLU A 23 12.08 -13.48 -1.95
CA GLU A 23 11.19 -13.77 -3.10
C GLU A 23 10.34 -12.55 -3.50
N ILE A 24 9.84 -11.82 -2.49
CA ILE A 24 9.16 -10.54 -2.67
C ILE A 24 9.99 -9.45 -1.99
N ASP A 25 10.83 -8.80 -2.78
CA ASP A 25 11.75 -7.77 -2.28
C ASP A 25 11.08 -6.40 -2.04
N ARG A 26 10.17 -5.98 -2.93
CA ARG A 26 9.46 -4.69 -2.84
C ARG A 26 7.97 -4.85 -3.06
N LEU A 27 7.17 -4.20 -2.23
CA LEU A 27 5.71 -4.24 -2.25
C LEU A 27 5.15 -2.82 -2.24
N VAL A 28 4.28 -2.50 -3.21
CA VAL A 28 3.51 -1.26 -3.25
C VAL A 28 2.03 -1.58 -3.06
N LEU A 29 1.42 -0.97 -2.05
CA LEU A 29 0.04 -1.21 -1.61
C LEU A 29 -0.81 0.05 -1.82
N LEU A 30 -1.72 0.01 -2.79
CA LEU A 30 -2.64 1.12 -3.07
C LEU A 30 -3.98 0.87 -2.37
N ALA A 31 -4.26 1.64 -1.31
CA ALA A 31 -5.48 1.54 -0.50
C ALA A 31 -5.83 0.10 -0.09
N ALA A 32 -4.83 -0.65 0.38
CA ALA A 32 -4.94 -2.08 0.64
C ALA A 32 -4.45 -2.46 2.03
N GLN A 33 -5.06 -3.51 2.58
CA GLN A 33 -4.69 -4.13 3.85
C GLN A 33 -4.52 -5.64 3.67
N ALA A 34 -3.56 -6.21 4.41
CA ALA A 34 -3.38 -7.65 4.51
C ALA A 34 -4.54 -8.25 5.32
N ASN A 35 -4.89 -9.50 5.04
CA ASN A 35 -5.78 -10.26 5.93
C ASN A 35 -4.95 -10.93 7.05
N GLY A 36 -3.69 -11.27 6.75
CA GLY A 36 -2.74 -11.83 7.69
C GLY A 36 -2.12 -10.80 8.66
N PRO A 37 -1.27 -11.25 9.59
CA PRO A 37 -0.62 -10.38 10.56
C PRO A 37 0.42 -9.45 9.89
N PRO A 38 0.25 -8.10 9.97
CA PRO A 38 1.18 -7.15 9.37
C PRO A 38 2.63 -7.31 9.83
N GLU A 39 2.85 -7.78 11.07
CA GLU A 39 4.16 -8.02 11.67
C GLU A 39 4.99 -9.03 10.88
N LYS A 40 4.34 -9.91 10.11
CA LYS A 40 5.01 -10.93 9.31
C LYS A 40 5.29 -10.50 7.86
N MET A 41 4.84 -9.32 7.44
CA MET A 41 5.05 -8.85 6.07
C MET A 41 6.54 -8.68 5.77
N LYS A 42 7.06 -9.40 4.79
CA LYS A 42 8.46 -9.32 4.35
C LYS A 42 8.65 -8.27 3.24
N GLY A 43 9.90 -7.99 2.93
CA GLY A 43 10.31 -7.02 1.90
C GLY A 43 10.16 -5.56 2.33
N ARG A 44 10.56 -4.66 1.44
CA ARG A 44 10.34 -3.21 1.58
C ARG A 44 8.90 -2.90 1.21
N LYS A 45 8.24 -2.02 1.96
CA LYS A 45 6.82 -1.68 1.73
C LYS A 45 6.59 -0.19 1.50
N LEU A 46 5.82 0.13 0.47
CA LEU A 46 5.23 1.45 0.27
C LEU A 46 3.71 1.34 0.39
N PHE A 47 3.15 1.97 1.41
CA PHE A 47 1.71 2.12 1.60
C PHE A 47 1.27 3.45 0.99
N ILE A 48 0.23 3.43 0.15
CA ILE A 48 -0.31 4.65 -0.45
C ILE A 48 -1.83 4.64 -0.27
N VAL A 49 -2.39 5.74 0.19
CA VAL A 49 -3.84 5.90 0.35
C VAL A 49 -4.23 7.37 0.14
N SER A 50 -5.42 7.61 -0.41
CA SER A 50 -5.99 8.96 -0.45
C SER A 50 -6.58 9.31 0.91
N ARG A 51 -6.43 10.55 1.36
CA ARG A 51 -6.83 11.02 2.70
C ARG A 51 -8.26 10.64 3.05
N ASP A 52 -9.17 10.78 2.09
CA ASP A 52 -10.62 10.64 2.27
C ASP A 52 -11.18 9.38 1.56
N ASP A 53 -10.34 8.37 1.29
CA ASP A 53 -10.78 7.09 0.71
C ASP A 53 -11.68 6.32 1.69
N VAL A 54 -12.90 5.98 1.24
CA VAL A 54 -13.93 5.28 2.03
C VAL A 54 -14.40 3.99 1.36
N GLY A 55 -14.53 2.91 2.14
CA GLY A 55 -15.05 1.61 1.70
C GLY A 55 -16.58 1.49 1.71
N GLY A 56 -17.23 2.47 2.33
CA GLY A 56 -18.67 2.59 2.55
C GLY A 56 -18.93 3.72 3.54
N PRO A 57 -20.20 4.00 3.87
CA PRO A 57 -20.54 4.95 4.94
C PRO A 57 -19.78 4.60 6.22
N ASP A 58 -19.10 5.58 6.80
CA ASP A 58 -18.34 5.45 8.05
C ASP A 58 -17.19 4.41 8.06
N MET A 59 -16.69 4.02 6.89
CA MET A 59 -15.56 3.10 6.75
C MET A 59 -14.34 3.77 6.07
N PRO A 60 -13.69 4.76 6.70
CA PRO A 60 -12.47 5.35 6.16
C PRO A 60 -11.34 4.31 6.13
N ARG A 61 -10.62 4.22 5.01
CA ARG A 61 -9.51 3.27 4.86
C ARG A 61 -8.24 3.72 5.58
N LEU A 62 -8.01 5.02 5.68
CA LEU A 62 -6.77 5.58 6.22
C LEU A 62 -6.45 5.09 7.66
N PRO A 63 -7.38 5.07 8.64
CA PRO A 63 -7.08 4.56 9.97
C PRO A 63 -6.60 3.11 9.98
N GLY A 64 -7.26 2.23 9.22
CA GLY A 64 -6.88 0.82 9.11
C GLY A 64 -5.51 0.63 8.46
N ILE A 65 -5.25 1.33 7.35
CA ILE A 65 -3.96 1.30 6.65
C ILE A 65 -2.85 1.86 7.54
N ARG A 66 -3.11 2.92 8.29
CA ARG A 66 -2.14 3.46 9.26
C ARG A 66 -1.83 2.45 10.36
N ALA A 67 -2.84 1.79 10.93
CA ALA A 67 -2.63 0.75 11.94
C ALA A 67 -1.80 -0.42 11.39
N GLN A 68 -2.06 -0.86 10.15
CA GLN A 68 -1.24 -1.87 9.48
C GLN A 68 0.20 -1.38 9.26
N TYR A 69 0.38 -0.15 8.78
CA TYR A 69 1.70 0.45 8.59
C TYR A 69 2.49 0.46 9.90
N GLU A 70 1.90 0.89 11.02
CA GLU A 70 2.59 0.93 12.32
C GLU A 70 3.07 -0.46 12.77
N ARG A 71 2.24 -1.49 12.57
CA ARG A 71 2.54 -2.88 12.97
C ARG A 71 3.52 -3.60 12.04
N ALA A 72 3.59 -3.22 10.77
CA ALA A 72 4.48 -3.89 9.81
C ALA A 72 5.97 -3.62 10.11
N PRO A 73 6.89 -4.58 9.91
CA PRO A 73 8.32 -4.34 10.13
C PRO A 73 8.92 -3.43 9.04
N GLY A 74 10.02 -2.75 9.35
CA GLY A 74 10.78 -1.97 8.36
C GLY A 74 11.57 -2.86 7.39
N PRO A 75 11.98 -2.33 6.22
CA PRO A 75 11.81 -0.94 5.76
C PRO A 75 10.38 -0.67 5.24
N LYS A 76 9.79 0.47 5.62
CA LYS A 76 8.41 0.84 5.27
C LYS A 76 8.24 2.35 5.09
N GLU A 77 7.34 2.75 4.21
CA GLU A 77 6.98 4.15 3.92
C GLU A 77 5.46 4.29 3.79
N LEU A 78 4.89 5.41 4.23
CA LEU A 78 3.47 5.73 4.08
C LEU A 78 3.32 7.07 3.34
N VAL A 79 2.64 7.03 2.19
CA VAL A 79 2.26 8.22 1.41
C VAL A 79 0.75 8.42 1.52
N ILE A 80 0.37 9.64 1.89
CA ILE A 80 -1.03 10.07 1.91
C ILE A 80 -1.19 11.11 0.80
N LEU A 81 -2.09 10.82 -0.13
CA LEU A 81 -2.45 11.69 -1.24
C LEU A 81 -3.74 12.45 -0.90
N GLU A 82 -3.91 13.64 -1.46
CA GLU A 82 -5.17 14.38 -1.24
C GLU A 82 -6.32 13.79 -2.06
N GLY A 83 -7.55 13.99 -1.58
CA GLY A 83 -8.78 13.49 -2.22
C GLY A 83 -9.25 12.13 -1.70
N SER A 84 -10.22 11.55 -2.40
CA SER A 84 -10.96 10.35 -1.99
C SER A 84 -10.91 9.18 -2.99
N ALA A 85 -10.19 9.34 -4.11
CA ALA A 85 -10.12 8.31 -5.14
C ALA A 85 -9.49 7.03 -4.58
N HIS A 86 -10.10 5.89 -4.91
CA HIS A 86 -9.72 4.59 -4.37
C HIS A 86 -8.65 3.92 -5.24
N ALA A 87 -7.56 3.43 -4.63
CA ALA A 87 -6.56 2.58 -5.26
C ALA A 87 -6.12 3.05 -6.68
N GLN A 88 -6.40 2.26 -7.72
CA GLN A 88 -6.01 2.58 -9.10
C GLN A 88 -6.73 3.81 -9.67
N PHE A 89 -7.87 4.21 -9.12
CA PHE A 89 -8.60 5.40 -9.59
C PHE A 89 -7.86 6.71 -9.29
N ILE A 90 -6.87 6.68 -8.38
CA ILE A 90 -5.99 7.82 -8.11
C ILE A 90 -5.21 8.25 -9.36
N PHE A 91 -4.88 7.32 -10.28
CA PHE A 91 -4.22 7.67 -11.54
C PHE A 91 -5.03 8.61 -12.43
N GLN A 92 -6.35 8.69 -12.22
CA GLN A 92 -7.27 9.52 -13.00
C GLN A 92 -7.54 10.88 -12.33
N THR A 93 -6.88 11.20 -11.22
CA THR A 93 -7.00 12.49 -10.53
C THR A 93 -5.78 13.37 -10.74
N ASP A 94 -5.82 14.57 -10.19
CA ASP A 94 -4.69 15.50 -10.09
C ASP A 94 -3.51 14.94 -9.26
N GLN A 95 -3.73 13.90 -8.44
CA GLN A 95 -2.68 13.19 -7.71
C GLN A 95 -2.00 12.09 -8.55
N GLY A 96 -2.50 11.76 -9.74
CA GLY A 96 -2.01 10.63 -10.55
C GLY A 96 -0.52 10.71 -10.88
N GLU A 97 -0.02 11.89 -11.23
CA GLU A 97 1.42 12.07 -11.48
C GLU A 97 2.26 11.90 -10.22
N ARG A 98 1.79 12.41 -9.08
CA ARG A 98 2.48 12.26 -7.80
C ARG A 98 2.52 10.78 -7.39
N LEU A 99 1.40 10.08 -7.53
CA LEU A 99 1.32 8.64 -7.32
C LEU A 99 2.39 7.90 -8.15
N MET A 100 2.44 8.15 -9.46
CA MET A 100 3.41 7.50 -10.34
C MET A 100 4.86 7.78 -9.90
N ARG A 101 5.18 9.04 -9.56
CA ARG A 101 6.52 9.41 -9.09
C ARG A 101 6.92 8.68 -7.81
N GLU A 102 6.03 8.56 -6.83
CA GLU A 102 6.31 7.84 -5.58
C GLU A 102 6.55 6.35 -5.81
N ILE A 103 5.73 5.72 -6.68
CA ILE A 103 5.91 4.32 -7.05
C ILE A 103 7.28 4.12 -7.71
N LEU A 104 7.63 4.93 -8.71
CA LEU A 104 8.90 4.80 -9.42
C LEU A 104 10.10 5.08 -8.52
N ARG A 105 10.03 6.12 -7.67
CA ARG A 105 11.07 6.42 -6.68
C ARG A 105 11.34 5.21 -5.77
N PHE A 106 10.28 4.62 -5.23
CA PHE A 106 10.40 3.49 -4.32
C PHE A 106 10.93 2.23 -5.02
N LEU A 107 10.44 1.94 -6.22
CA LEU A 107 10.86 0.76 -6.98
C LEU A 107 12.28 0.86 -7.53
N SER A 108 12.77 2.08 -7.79
CA SER A 108 14.11 2.32 -8.34
C SER A 108 15.18 2.56 -7.28
N ALA A 109 14.80 2.74 -6.01
CA ALA A 109 15.74 2.90 -4.92
C ALA A 109 16.59 1.62 -4.76
N PRO A 110 17.92 1.71 -4.54
CA PRO A 110 18.81 0.56 -4.37
C PRO A 110 18.28 -0.47 -3.38
#